data_AF-A0A0F8W2G8-F1
#
_entry.id   AF-A0A0F8W2G8-F1
#
_cell.length_a   1.000
_cell.length_b   1.000
_cell.length_c   1.000
_cell.angle_alpha   90.00
_cell.angle_beta   90.00
_cell.angle_gamma   90.00
#
_symmetry.space_group_name_H-M   'P 1'
#
loop_
_entity.id
_entity.type
_entity.pdbx_description
1 polymer ?
#
loop_
_entity_poly.entity_id
_entity_poly.type
_entity_poly.pdbx_seq_one_letter_code
_entity_poly.pdbx_strand_id
1 'polypeptide(L)' 'MKELTQEEVKSMKAQIDSEDYESLLRRWRFAPAGSPMFQGEVGDYYAKVMAEKRDSLPAGEQVRASK' A
#
# COMPACT_ATOMS: atom_id res chain seq x y z
N MET A 1 16.08 2.64 -14.23
CA MET A 1 14.73 2.51 -13.63
C MET A 1 13.83 3.49 -14.36
N LYS A 2 12.62 3.10 -14.75
CA LYS A 2 11.66 4.04 -15.38
C LYS A 2 11.18 4.99 -14.28
N GLU A 3 11.46 6.27 -14.42
CA GLU A 3 10.86 7.29 -13.56
C GLU A 3 9.36 7.38 -13.88
N LEU A 4 8.52 7.23 -12.86
CA LEU A 4 7.08 7.40 -12.99
C LEU A 4 6.79 8.88 -13.24
N THR A 5 5.82 9.14 -14.12
CA THR A 5 5.28 10.47 -14.29
C THR A 5 4.50 10.90 -13.04
N GLN A 6 4.37 12.20 -12.81
CA GLN A 6 3.62 12.73 -11.66
C GLN A 6 2.14 12.32 -11.67
N GLU A 7 1.55 12.15 -12.87
CA GLU A 7 0.16 11.67 -12.99
C GLU A 7 0.04 10.19 -12.62
N GLU A 8 1.01 9.34 -13.00
CA GLU A 8 1.06 7.94 -12.56
C GLU A 8 1.22 7.86 -11.04
N VAL A 9 2.12 8.66 -10.45
CA VAL A 9 2.30 8.73 -8.98
C VAL A 9 0.99 9.10 -8.29
N LYS A 10 0.30 10.13 -8.78
CA LYS A 10 -0.98 10.57 -8.23
C LYS A 10 -2.06 9.50 -8.33
N SER A 11 -2.18 8.83 -9.47
CA SER A 11 -3.14 7.75 -9.70
C SER A 11 -2.89 6.57 -8.74
N MET A 12 -1.62 6.18 -8.57
CA MET A 12 -1.25 5.10 -7.65
C MET A 12 -1.53 5.45 -6.19
N LYS A 13 -1.26 6.68 -5.75
CA LYS A 13 -1.62 7.13 -4.40
C LYS A 13 -3.13 7.10 -4.18
N ALA A 14 -3.91 7.57 -5.15
CA ALA A 14 -5.38 7.51 -5.07
C ALA A 14 -5.89 6.06 -4.97
N GLN A 15 -5.24 5.13 -5.67
CA GLN A 15 -5.55 3.71 -5.52
C GLN A 15 -5.26 3.21 -4.09
N ILE A 16 -4.09 3.55 -3.53
CA ILE A 16 -3.72 3.19 -2.15
C ILE A 16 -4.74 3.71 -1.13
N ASP A 17 -5.20 4.95 -1.30
CA ASP A 17 -6.17 5.57 -0.40
C ASP A 17 -7.53 4.84 -0.44
N SER A 18 -7.92 4.35 -1.63
CA SER A 18 -9.18 3.63 -1.85
C SER A 18 -9.23 2.21 -1.28
N GLU A 19 -8.06 1.57 -1.06
CA GLU A 19 -7.96 0.19 -0.57
C GLU A 19 -8.07 0.15 0.97
N ASP A 20 -8.70 -0.90 1.51
CA ASP A 20 -8.67 -1.17 2.94
C ASP A 20 -7.35 -1.85 3.36
N TYR A 21 -7.13 -1.98 4.68
CA TYR A 21 -5.89 -2.58 5.21
C TYR A 21 -5.66 -4.00 4.68
N GLU A 22 -6.72 -4.81 4.56
CA GLU A 22 -6.61 -6.19 4.09
C GLU A 22 -6.21 -6.25 2.61
N SER A 23 -6.82 -5.41 1.76
CA SER A 23 -6.48 -5.30 0.34
C SER A 23 -5.05 -4.84 0.13
N LEU A 24 -4.60 -3.84 0.91
CA LEU A 24 -3.20 -3.43 0.93
C LEU A 24 -2.31 -4.60 1.37
N LEU A 25 -2.58 -5.25 2.50
CA LEU A 25 -1.76 -6.38 2.96
C LEU A 25 -1.66 -7.49 1.92
N ARG A 26 -2.77 -7.83 1.28
CA ARG A 26 -2.82 -8.80 0.18
C ARG A 26 -1.91 -8.36 -0.97
N ARG A 27 -1.99 -7.11 -1.40
CA ARG A 27 -1.11 -6.56 -2.44
C ARG A 27 0.36 -6.67 -2.06
N TRP A 28 0.72 -6.29 -0.84
CA TRP A 28 2.09 -6.41 -0.32
C TRP A 28 2.62 -7.86 -0.40
N ARG A 29 1.78 -8.85 -0.09
CA ARG A 29 2.18 -10.26 -0.07
C ARG A 29 2.32 -10.90 -1.45
N PHE A 30 1.54 -10.44 -2.44
CA PHE A 30 1.39 -11.15 -3.71
C PHE A 30 1.85 -10.38 -4.94
N ALA A 31 2.15 -9.08 -4.84
CA ALA A 31 2.68 -8.35 -5.99
C ALA A 31 4.09 -8.87 -6.36
N PRO A 32 4.47 -8.81 -7.64
CA PRO A 32 5.80 -9.23 -8.06
C PRO A 32 6.89 -8.38 -7.39
N ALA A 33 8.03 -9.02 -7.14
CA ALA A 33 9.23 -8.32 -6.68
C ALA A 33 9.60 -7.20 -7.66
N GLY A 34 9.88 -6.01 -7.13
CA GLY A 34 10.17 -4.83 -7.95
C GLY A 34 8.93 -4.05 -8.43
N SER A 35 7.74 -4.33 -7.88
CA SER A 35 6.53 -3.55 -8.14
C SER A 35 6.76 -2.04 -7.91
N PRO A 36 6.39 -1.16 -8.88
CA PRO A 36 6.46 0.30 -8.69
C PRO A 36 5.63 0.81 -7.51
N MET A 37 4.61 0.05 -7.08
CA MET A 37 3.77 0.39 -5.93
C MET A 37 4.56 0.45 -4.61
N PHE A 38 5.73 -0.18 -4.57
CA PHE A 38 6.57 -0.28 -3.37
C PHE A 38 7.94 0.37 -3.55
N GLN A 39 8.08 1.28 -4.52
CA GLN A 39 9.34 1.94 -4.84
C GLN A 39 9.20 3.46 -4.82
N GLY A 40 10.29 4.12 -4.40
CA GLY A 40 10.38 5.58 -4.34
C GLY A 40 9.21 6.21 -3.60
N GLU A 41 8.76 7.36 -4.09
CA GLU A 41 7.71 8.16 -3.45
C GLU A 41 6.38 7.38 -3.26
N VAL A 42 6.00 6.53 -4.21
CA VAL A 42 4.77 5.73 -4.09
C VAL A 42 4.94 4.67 -2.99
N GLY A 43 6.11 4.03 -2.91
CA GLY A 43 6.41 3.05 -1.86
C GLY A 43 6.43 3.66 -0.46
N ASP A 44 7.03 4.84 -0.31
CA ASP A 44 7.03 5.57 0.96
C ASP A 44 5.61 5.94 1.40
N TYR A 45 4.79 6.40 0.45
CA TYR A 45 3.39 6.69 0.70
C TYR A 45 2.59 5.43 1.07
N TYR A 46 2.82 4.33 0.35
CA TYR A 46 2.21 3.03 0.62
C TYR A 46 2.47 2.59 2.06
N ALA A 47 3.74 2.62 2.50
CA ALA A 47 4.13 2.22 3.84
C ALA A 47 3.45 3.07 4.92
N LYS A 48 3.34 4.38 4.69
CA LYS A 48 2.64 5.30 5.58
C LYS A 48 1.16 4.94 5.71
N VAL A 49 0.41 4.87 4.60
CA VAL A 49 -1.04 4.60 4.62
C VAL A 49 -1.33 3.21 5.18
N MET A 50 -0.49 2.23 4.87
CA MET A 50 -0.60 0.88 5.43
C MET A 50 -0.50 0.88 6.96
N ALA A 51 0.45 1.63 7.53
CA ALA A 51 0.59 1.78 8.98
C ALA A 51 -0.59 2.52 9.61
N GLU A 52 -1.04 3.62 9.00
CA GLU A 52 -2.19 4.39 9.47
C GLU A 52 -3.48 3.56 9.49
N LYS A 53 -3.74 2.80 8.41
CA LYS A 53 -4.91 1.92 8.33
C LYS A 53 -4.81 0.76 9.32
N ARG A 54 -3.61 0.19 9.53
CA ARG A 54 -3.37 -0.83 10.57
C ARG A 54 -3.72 -0.31 11.96
N ASP A 55 -3.24 0.89 12.28
CA ASP A 55 -3.38 1.48 13.61
C ASP A 55 -4.82 1.97 13.87
N SER A 56 -5.59 2.18 12.81
CA SER A 56 -7.02 2.51 12.87
C SER A 56 -7.93 1.28 13.06
N LEU A 57 -7.41 0.06 12.93
CA LEU A 57 -8.20 -1.15 13.11
C LEU A 57 -8.45 -1.46 14.59
N PRO A 58 -9.59 -2.09 14.94
CA PRO A 58 -9.80 -2.62 16.28
C PRO A 58 -8.74 -3.66 16.64
N ALA A 59 -8.40 -3.74 17.93
CA ALA A 59 -7.38 -4.64 18.43
C ALA A 59 -7.66 -6.11 18.01
N GLY A 60 -6.71 -6.70 17.28
CA GLY A 60 -6.75 -8.09 16.83
C GLY A 60 -7.21 -8.27 15.39
N GLU A 61 -7.84 -7.27 14.76
CA GLU A 61 -8.24 -7.37 13.35
C GLU A 61 -7.04 -7.41 12.39
N GLN A 62 -5.98 -6.67 12.72
CA GLN A 62 -4.73 -6.70 11.95
C GLN A 62 -4.07 -8.09 11.95
N VAL A 63 -4.24 -8.87 13.03
CA VAL A 63 -3.75 -10.25 13.12
C VAL A 63 -4.64 -11.17 12.31
N ARG A 64 -5.97 -10.98 12.34
CA ARG A 64 -6.92 -11.74 11.50
C ARG A 64 -6.64 -11.55 10.02
N ALA A 65 -6.45 -10.30 9.58
CA ALA A 65 -6.17 -9.96 8.19
C ALA A 65 -4.82 -10.52 7.68
N SER A 66 -3.89 -10.83 8.58
CA SER A 66 -2.57 -11.38 8.23
C SER A 66 -2.52 -12.91 8.11
N LYS A 67 -3.62 -13.61 8.41
CA LYS A 67 -3.71 -15.08 8.31
C LYS A 67 -4.09 -15.51 6.90
#